data_AF-A0A183BAX7-F1
#
_entry.id   AF-A0A183BAX7-F1
#
_cell.length_a   1.000
_cell.length_b   1.000
_cell.length_c   1.000
_cell.angle_alpha   90.00
_cell.angle_beta   90.00
_cell.angle_gamma   90.00
#
_symmetry.space_group_name_H-M   'P 1'
#
loop_
_entity.id
_entity.type
_entity.pdbx_description
1 polymer ?
#
loop_
_entity_poly.entity_id
_entity_poly.type
_entity_poly.pdbx_seq_one_letter_code
_entity_poly.pdbx_strand_id
1 'polypeptide(L)'
;MEDLPVELLQYIFMLLSPCSDLPSVIQVCRRWRNVGLEVMKLRRNAIASAYRLEAPLRWQVPKASIPAPTKRFGATVLYHDGYVYVFGGATSMFTTFNDLWRYELNTHTWKRLVVEGELPTPRAHAKGGFIGQTLYLFGGCHSFHLPGMYHAVSSFWRYLKQFKIYCWTNFC
;
A
#
# COMPACT_ATOMS: atom_id res chain seq x y z
N MET A 1 -20.74 35.31 -22.47
CA MET A 1 -19.69 34.52 -21.79
C MET A 1 -19.67 33.17 -22.47
N GLU A 2 -18.54 32.80 -23.09
CA GLU A 2 -18.41 31.45 -23.65
C GLU A 2 -18.37 30.44 -22.52
N ASP A 3 -19.18 29.41 -22.69
CA ASP A 3 -19.32 28.30 -21.78
C ASP A 3 -18.00 27.50 -21.74
N LEU A 4 -17.53 27.11 -20.54
CA LEU A 4 -16.26 26.36 -20.39
C LEU A 4 -16.21 25.15 -21.34
N PRO A 5 -15.15 24.93 -22.15
CA PRO A 5 -15.05 23.78 -23.04
C PRO A 5 -15.30 22.43 -22.36
N VAL A 6 -15.86 21.47 -23.09
CA VAL A 6 -16.24 20.15 -22.55
C VAL A 6 -15.02 19.38 -22.04
N GLU A 7 -13.88 19.55 -22.68
CA GLU A 7 -12.61 18.91 -22.35
C GLU A 7 -12.11 19.37 -20.98
N LEU A 8 -12.23 20.67 -20.68
CA LEU A 8 -11.86 21.23 -19.38
C LEU A 8 -12.84 20.79 -18.29
N LEU A 9 -14.14 20.71 -18.62
CA LEU A 9 -15.15 20.21 -17.68
C LEU A 9 -14.94 18.72 -17.37
N GLN A 10 -14.60 17.90 -18.37
CA GLN A 10 -14.21 16.50 -18.20
C GLN A 10 -12.97 16.37 -17.31
N TYR A 11 -11.94 17.19 -17.54
CA TYR A 11 -10.72 17.20 -16.74
C TYR A 11 -11.02 17.54 -15.27
N ILE A 12 -11.81 18.58 -15.00
CA ILE A 12 -12.22 18.95 -13.64
C ILE A 12 -12.98 17.80 -12.98
N PHE A 13 -13.96 17.20 -13.67
CA PHE A 13 -14.73 16.09 -13.12
C PHE A 13 -13.88 14.84 -12.89
N MET A 14 -12.82 14.64 -13.68
CA MET A 14 -11.83 13.57 -13.45
C MET A 14 -11.00 13.76 -12.17
N LEU A 15 -11.04 14.92 -11.52
CA LEU A 15 -10.40 15.15 -10.21
C LEU A 15 -11.37 14.96 -9.03
N LEU A 16 -12.68 14.87 -9.29
CA LEU A 16 -13.70 14.77 -8.26
C LEU A 16 -13.80 13.38 -7.64
N SER A 17 -14.24 13.31 -6.38
CA SER A 17 -14.50 12.04 -5.71
C SER A 17 -15.56 11.23 -6.50
N PRO A 18 -15.29 9.95 -6.84
CA PRO A 18 -16.23 9.12 -7.58
C PRO A 18 -17.51 8.81 -6.79
N CYS A 19 -17.43 8.80 -5.45
CA CYS A 19 -18.50 8.30 -4.59
C CYS A 19 -19.40 9.41 -4.04
N SER A 20 -18.88 10.64 -3.92
CA SER A 20 -19.63 11.77 -3.33
C SER A 20 -19.95 12.85 -4.37
N ASP A 21 -18.93 13.34 -5.08
CA ASP A 21 -19.04 14.61 -5.80
C ASP A 21 -19.56 14.41 -7.23
N LEU A 22 -19.16 13.33 -7.90
CA LEU A 22 -19.64 12.99 -9.24
C LEU A 22 -21.16 12.73 -9.32
N PRO A 23 -21.79 12.03 -8.35
CA PRO A 23 -23.24 11.94 -8.26
C PRO A 23 -23.95 13.29 -8.11
N SER A 24 -23.33 14.27 -7.45
CA SER A 24 -23.90 15.63 -7.34
C SER A 24 -23.81 16.37 -8.66
N VAL A 25 -22.68 16.26 -9.37
CA VAL A 25 -22.44 16.90 -10.67
C VAL A 25 -23.50 16.52 -11.71
N ILE A 26 -23.92 15.25 -11.75
CA ILE A 26 -24.92 14.78 -12.72
C ILE A 26 -26.34 15.32 -12.47
N GLN A 27 -26.57 15.98 -11.34
CA GLN A 27 -27.85 16.60 -10.98
C GLN A 27 -27.92 18.09 -11.34
N VAL A 28 -26.79 18.75 -11.65
CA VAL A 28 -26.72 20.21 -11.84
C VAL A 28 -27.47 20.68 -13.08
N CYS A 29 -27.10 20.17 -14.26
CA CYS A 29 -27.76 20.50 -15.52
C CYS A 29 -27.53 19.40 -16.56
N ARG A 30 -28.24 19.47 -17.71
CA ARG A 30 -28.11 18.46 -18.77
C ARG A 30 -26.68 18.32 -19.28
N ARG A 31 -25.96 19.44 -19.40
CA ARG A 31 -24.56 19.46 -19.85
C ARG A 31 -23.64 18.74 -18.86
N TRP A 32 -23.73 19.07 -17.57
CA TRP A 32 -22.94 18.44 -16.51
C TRP A 32 -23.29 16.97 -16.33
N ARG A 33 -24.57 16.61 -16.50
CA ARG A 33 -25.01 15.21 -16.52
C ARG A 33 -24.32 14.41 -17.61
N ASN A 34 -24.34 14.90 -18.85
CA ASN A 34 -23.69 14.20 -19.96
C ASN A 34 -22.19 14.02 -19.71
N VAL A 35 -21.51 15.09 -19.29
CA VAL A 35 -20.06 15.04 -19.03
C VAL A 35 -19.72 14.16 -17.83
N GLY A 36 -20.48 14.26 -16.73
CA GLY A 36 -20.28 13.43 -15.54
C GLY A 36 -20.52 11.95 -15.80
N LEU A 37 -21.53 11.59 -16.59
CA LEU A 37 -21.78 10.20 -16.99
C LEU A 37 -20.65 9.64 -17.86
N GLU A 38 -20.11 10.43 -18.80
CA GLU A 38 -18.95 10.00 -19.59
C GLU A 38 -17.71 9.84 -18.73
N VAL A 39 -17.46 10.72 -17.75
CA VAL A 39 -16.37 10.57 -16.78
C VAL A 39 -16.52 9.30 -15.95
N MET A 40 -17.71 8.96 -15.47
CA MET A 40 -17.97 7.69 -14.77
C MET A 40 -17.66 6.48 -15.67
N LYS A 41 -18.06 6.54 -16.94
CA LYS A 41 -17.82 5.48 -17.93
C LYS A 41 -16.33 5.34 -18.25
N LEU A 42 -15.62 6.44 -18.46
CA LEU A 42 -14.18 6.46 -18.69
C LEU A 42 -13.43 5.86 -17.50
N ARG A 43 -13.76 6.25 -16.27
CA ARG A 43 -13.15 5.67 -15.06
C ARG A 43 -13.41 4.16 -14.96
N ARG A 44 -14.65 3.72 -15.21
CA ARG A 44 -14.99 2.29 -15.22
C ARG A 44 -14.21 1.53 -16.28
N ASN A 45 -14.08 2.08 -17.48
CA ASN A 45 -13.33 1.47 -18.57
C ASN A 45 -11.82 1.42 -18.27
N ALA A 46 -11.25 2.47 -17.68
CA ALA A 46 -9.84 2.50 -17.27
C ALA A 46 -9.56 1.40 -16.24
N ILE A 47 -10.42 1.29 -15.21
CA ILE A 47 -10.33 0.22 -14.20
C ILE A 47 -10.48 -1.15 -14.87
N ALA A 48 -11.50 -1.35 -15.70
CA ALA A 48 -11.71 -2.61 -16.41
C ALA A 48 -10.55 -2.96 -17.35
N SER A 49 -9.93 -1.96 -17.98
CA SER A 49 -8.75 -2.15 -18.84
C SER A 49 -7.49 -2.48 -18.03
N ALA A 50 -7.32 -1.90 -16.84
CA ALA A 50 -6.23 -2.27 -15.92
C ALA A 50 -6.34 -3.73 -15.45
N TYR A 51 -7.56 -4.29 -15.42
CA TYR A 51 -7.80 -5.71 -15.16
C TYR A 51 -7.91 -6.57 -16.43
N ARG A 52 -7.87 -5.97 -17.62
CA ARG A 52 -7.91 -6.71 -18.88
C ARG A 52 -6.52 -7.26 -19.13
N LEU A 53 -6.29 -8.44 -18.56
CA LEU A 53 -5.10 -9.22 -18.78
C LEU A 53 -4.94 -9.49 -20.29
N GLU A 54 -3.86 -8.99 -20.90
CA GLU A 54 -3.52 -9.28 -22.31
C GLU A 54 -3.16 -10.77 -22.52
N ALA A 55 -2.77 -11.44 -21.43
CA ALA A 55 -2.45 -12.86 -21.38
C ALA A 55 -2.89 -13.43 -20.02
N PRO A 56 -3.22 -14.74 -19.93
CA PRO A 56 -3.60 -15.35 -18.66
C PRO A 56 -2.49 -15.21 -17.61
N LEU A 57 -2.87 -14.94 -16.35
CA LEU A 57 -1.93 -14.94 -15.24
C LEU A 57 -1.29 -16.32 -15.11
N ARG A 58 0.04 -16.35 -15.11
CA ARG A 58 0.83 -17.58 -14.92
C ARG A 58 1.65 -17.44 -13.66
N TRP A 59 1.57 -18.45 -12.80
CA TRP A 59 2.48 -18.58 -11.67
C TRP A 59 3.89 -18.77 -12.20
N GLN A 60 4.82 -17.96 -11.71
CA GLN A 60 6.24 -18.11 -11.98
C GLN A 60 6.98 -18.16 -10.66
N VAL A 61 7.93 -19.09 -10.56
CA VAL A 61 8.85 -19.16 -9.43
C VAL A 61 10.03 -18.24 -9.75
N PRO A 62 10.24 -17.15 -8.99
CA PRO A 62 11.40 -16.30 -9.18
C PRO A 62 12.69 -17.10 -8.97
N LYS A 63 13.75 -16.77 -9.72
CA LYS A 63 15.07 -17.35 -9.46
C LYS A 63 15.50 -17.01 -8.03
N ALA A 64 15.99 -18.02 -7.31
CA ALA A 64 16.56 -17.79 -5.99
C ALA A 64 17.79 -16.87 -6.12
N SER A 65 17.82 -15.80 -5.33
CA SER A 65 19.00 -14.95 -5.18
C SER A 65 19.50 -15.00 -3.73
N ILE A 66 20.81 -14.83 -3.55
CA ILE A 66 21.47 -14.78 -2.24
C ILE A 66 22.25 -13.46 -2.21
N PRO A 67 22.10 -12.62 -1.17
CA PRO A 67 21.30 -12.84 0.05
C PRO A 67 19.78 -12.79 -0.22
N ALA A 68 18.95 -13.28 0.69
CA ALA A 68 17.49 -13.19 0.65
C ALA A 68 16.89 -13.20 2.07
N PRO A 69 15.69 -12.64 2.27
CA PRO A 69 15.02 -12.70 3.57
C PRO A 69 14.74 -14.15 3.98
N THR A 70 14.94 -14.45 5.26
CA THR A 70 14.54 -15.74 5.85
C THR A 70 13.06 -16.01 5.63
N LYS A 71 12.69 -17.29 5.46
CA LYS A 71 11.29 -17.75 5.39
C LYS A 71 10.49 -17.17 6.55
N ARG A 72 9.39 -16.47 6.23
CA ARG A 72 8.60 -15.71 7.19
C ARG A 72 7.14 -15.63 6.77
N PHE A 73 6.24 -15.50 7.73
CA PHE A 73 4.84 -15.16 7.52
C PHE A 73 4.50 -13.82 8.18
N GLY A 74 3.35 -13.23 7.79
CA GLY A 74 2.88 -11.98 8.38
C GLY A 74 3.78 -10.77 8.13
N ALA A 75 4.73 -10.85 7.20
CA ALA A 75 5.55 -9.69 6.82
C ALA A 75 4.69 -8.62 6.12
N THR A 76 5.08 -7.36 6.28
CA THR A 76 4.50 -6.26 5.49
C THR A 76 5.18 -6.23 4.13
N VAL A 77 4.42 -6.32 3.05
CA VAL A 77 4.94 -6.31 1.67
C VAL A 77 4.35 -5.11 0.92
N LEU A 78 5.20 -4.28 0.34
CA LEU A 78 4.80 -3.03 -0.32
C LEU A 78 5.55 -2.84 -1.63
N TYR A 79 4.87 -2.33 -2.65
CA TYR A 79 5.48 -1.94 -3.92
C TYR A 79 5.71 -0.43 -3.95
N HIS A 80 6.89 0.00 -4.37
CA HIS A 80 7.21 1.40 -4.60
C HIS A 80 8.37 1.53 -5.60
N ASP A 81 8.19 2.35 -6.65
CA ASP A 81 9.20 2.72 -7.65
C ASP A 81 9.99 1.54 -8.25
N GLY A 82 9.30 0.47 -8.64
CA GLY A 82 9.94 -0.71 -9.26
C GLY A 82 10.60 -1.67 -8.26
N TYR A 83 10.47 -1.40 -6.96
CA TYR A 83 10.96 -2.25 -5.89
C TYR A 83 9.83 -2.82 -5.05
N VAL A 84 10.06 -4.02 -4.51
CA VAL A 84 9.20 -4.62 -3.49
C VAL A 84 9.93 -4.59 -2.15
N TYR A 85 9.32 -3.92 -1.17
CA TYR A 85 9.82 -3.80 0.19
C TYR A 85 9.16 -4.85 1.07
N VAL A 86 9.95 -5.51 1.91
CA VAL A 86 9.49 -6.51 2.88
C VAL A 86 10.01 -6.13 4.25
N PHE A 87 9.11 -5.82 5.18
CA PHE A 87 9.44 -5.48 6.56
C PHE A 87 8.93 -6.53 7.54
N GLY A 88 9.78 -6.91 8.49
CA GLY A 88 9.43 -7.72 9.64
C GLY A 88 8.85 -9.09 9.27
N GLY A 89 7.78 -9.51 9.97
CA GLY A 89 7.21 -10.86 9.89
C GLY A 89 7.76 -11.78 10.97
N ALA A 90 7.39 -13.06 10.91
CA ALA A 90 7.84 -14.06 11.87
C ALA A 90 8.19 -15.40 11.22
N THR A 91 9.09 -16.16 11.82
CA THR A 91 9.34 -17.57 11.47
C THR A 91 8.18 -18.46 11.93
N SER A 92 8.14 -19.71 11.48
CA SER A 92 7.19 -20.72 11.99
C SER A 92 7.30 -20.98 13.49
N MET A 93 8.44 -20.63 14.10
CA MET A 93 8.67 -20.70 15.55
C MET A 93 8.30 -19.39 16.26
N PHE A 94 7.55 -18.50 15.60
CA PHE A 94 7.09 -17.21 16.10
C PHE A 94 8.19 -16.22 16.47
N THR A 95 9.42 -16.41 15.98
CA THR A 95 10.50 -15.42 16.10
C THR A 95 10.20 -14.26 15.16
N THR A 96 9.96 -13.06 15.71
CA THR A 96 9.65 -11.85 14.94
C THR A 96 10.91 -11.13 14.47
N PHE A 97 10.78 -10.36 13.37
CA PHE A 97 11.86 -9.57 12.79
C PHE A 97 11.50 -8.07 12.73
N ASN A 98 12.52 -7.20 12.70
CA ASN A 98 12.43 -5.77 12.39
C ASN A 98 13.36 -5.35 11.23
N ASP A 99 13.80 -6.32 10.43
CA ASP A 99 14.62 -6.05 9.24
C ASP A 99 13.76 -5.52 8.08
N LEU A 100 14.40 -4.74 7.22
CA LEU A 100 13.82 -4.24 5.98
C LEU A 100 14.62 -4.80 4.80
N TRP A 101 13.90 -5.43 3.87
CA TRP A 101 14.45 -5.97 2.64
C TRP A 101 13.83 -5.27 1.44
N ARG A 102 14.62 -5.12 0.38
CA ARG A 102 14.19 -4.59 -0.91
C ARG A 102 14.50 -5.62 -2.00
N TYR A 103 13.52 -5.90 -2.84
CA TYR A 103 13.65 -6.71 -4.04
C TYR A 103 13.57 -5.83 -5.27
N GLU A 104 14.55 -5.91 -6.15
CA GLU A 104 14.57 -5.20 -7.42
C GLU A 104 13.93 -6.05 -8.51
N LEU A 105 12.82 -5.56 -9.11
CA LEU A 105 12.05 -6.34 -10.08
C LEU A 105 12.79 -6.56 -11.40
N ASN A 106 13.70 -5.66 -11.78
CA ASN A 106 14.45 -5.75 -13.02
C ASN A 106 15.59 -6.77 -12.94
N THR A 107 16.32 -6.78 -11.82
CA THR A 107 17.50 -7.64 -11.63
C THR A 107 17.17 -8.94 -10.89
N HIS A 108 15.98 -9.03 -10.28
CA HIS A 108 15.54 -10.14 -9.45
C HIS A 108 16.46 -10.39 -8.24
N THR A 109 17.00 -9.32 -7.67
CA THR A 109 17.94 -9.40 -6.53
C THR A 109 17.32 -8.83 -5.26
N TRP A 110 17.69 -9.43 -4.13
CA TRP A 110 17.37 -8.92 -2.80
C TRP A 110 18.53 -8.13 -2.23
N LYS A 111 18.21 -7.05 -1.52
CA LYS A 111 19.15 -6.27 -0.71
C LYS A 111 18.53 -6.06 0.67
N ARG A 112 19.26 -6.42 1.74
CA ARG A 112 18.90 -6.00 3.09
C ARG A 112 19.27 -4.53 3.22
N LEU A 113 18.30 -3.70 3.56
CA LEU A 113 18.53 -2.28 3.80
C LEU A 113 19.05 -2.09 5.22
N VAL A 114 20.09 -1.28 5.36
CA VAL A 114 20.52 -0.76 6.66
C VAL A 114 19.75 0.53 6.90
N VAL A 115 19.18 0.62 8.08
CA VAL A 115 18.10 1.53 8.40
C VAL A 115 18.56 2.29 9.65
N GLU A 116 18.71 3.62 9.52
CA GLU A 116 19.23 4.48 10.59
C GLU A 116 18.12 4.96 11.54
N GLY A 117 18.49 5.31 12.78
CA GLY A 117 17.56 5.81 13.80
C GLY A 117 16.91 4.71 14.65
N GLU A 118 15.81 5.08 15.34
CA GLU A 118 15.08 4.14 16.19
C GLU A 118 14.26 3.15 15.34
N LEU A 119 14.73 1.91 15.28
CA LEU A 119 14.00 0.82 14.64
C LEU A 119 12.74 0.44 15.44
N PRO A 120 11.62 0.13 14.76
CA PRO A 120 10.50 -0.51 15.42
C PRO A 120 10.94 -1.82 16.09
N THR A 121 10.28 -2.17 17.18
CA THR A 121 10.43 -3.51 17.76
C THR A 121 10.08 -4.58 16.72
N PRO A 122 10.74 -5.76 16.77
CA PRO A 122 10.40 -6.89 15.90
C PRO A 122 8.91 -7.19 15.91
N ARG A 123 8.28 -7.33 14.73
CA ARG A 123 6.83 -7.48 14.63
C ARG A 123 6.38 -8.21 13.37
N ALA A 124 5.28 -8.93 13.51
CA ALA A 124 4.52 -9.51 12.42
C ALA A 124 3.13 -8.87 12.30
N HIS A 125 2.48 -9.05 11.16
CA HIS A 125 1.15 -8.55 10.80
C HIS A 125 0.99 -7.02 10.83
N ALA A 126 2.10 -6.28 10.83
CA ALA A 126 2.07 -4.84 10.63
C ALA A 126 1.53 -4.50 9.23
N LYS A 127 0.97 -3.30 9.09
CA LYS A 127 0.48 -2.74 7.83
C LYS A 127 1.22 -1.45 7.53
N GLY A 128 1.33 -1.10 6.26
CA GLY A 128 2.06 0.09 5.86
C GLY A 128 1.70 0.55 4.45
N GLY A 129 2.31 1.65 4.05
CA GLY A 129 2.14 2.26 2.74
C GLY A 129 3.14 3.38 2.53
N PHE A 130 3.32 3.77 1.26
CA PHE A 130 4.16 4.90 0.89
C PHE A 130 3.30 6.15 0.71
N ILE A 131 3.80 7.29 1.21
CA ILE A 131 3.31 8.63 0.87
C ILE A 131 4.52 9.40 0.35
N GLY A 132 4.54 9.71 -0.94
CA GLY A 132 5.76 10.16 -1.61
C GLY A 132 6.86 9.09 -1.49
N GLN A 133 8.06 9.49 -1.07
CA GLN A 133 9.19 8.59 -0.83
C GLN A 133 9.20 8.00 0.59
N THR A 134 8.17 8.29 1.39
CA THR A 134 8.15 7.97 2.82
C THR A 134 7.33 6.72 3.10
N LEU A 135 7.98 5.70 3.67
CA LEU A 135 7.33 4.48 4.14
C LEU A 135 6.74 4.67 5.55
N TYR A 136 5.43 4.46 5.69
CA TYR A 136 4.74 4.45 6.97
C TYR A 136 4.39 3.01 7.38
N LEU A 137 4.51 2.71 8.67
CA LEU A 137 4.22 1.39 9.24
C LEU A 137 3.39 1.52 10.53
N PHE A 138 2.37 0.67 10.67
CA PHE A 138 1.40 0.70 11.77
C PHE A 138 1.06 -0.71 12.27
N GLY A 139 0.80 -0.80 13.58
CA GLY A 139 0.31 -2.01 14.23
C GLY A 139 1.33 -3.16 14.23
N GLY A 140 0.78 -4.38 14.20
CA GLY A 140 1.54 -5.64 14.31
C GLY A 140 1.78 -6.08 15.75
N CYS A 141 2.26 -7.31 15.91
CA CYS A 141 2.51 -7.95 17.19
C CYS A 141 3.96 -8.47 17.28
N HIS A 142 4.56 -8.31 18.46
CA HIS A 142 5.92 -8.76 18.77
C HIS A 142 5.98 -10.24 19.20
N SER A 143 4.91 -10.72 19.84
CA SER A 143 4.86 -12.04 20.47
C SER A 143 3.57 -12.74 20.10
N PHE A 144 3.66 -13.98 19.60
CA PHE A 144 2.54 -14.91 19.56
C PHE A 144 2.71 -15.83 20.77
N HIS A 145 1.94 -15.58 21.83
CA HIS A 145 1.94 -16.48 22.98
C HIS A 145 1.07 -17.71 22.66
N LEU A 146 1.51 -18.89 23.12
CA LEU A 146 0.93 -20.20 22.86
C LEU A 146 -0.60 -20.26 23.13
N PRO A 147 -1.35 -21.17 22.47
CA PRO A 147 -2.79 -21.27 22.63
C PRO A 147 -3.13 -21.75 24.05
N GLY A 148 -3.84 -20.91 24.82
CA GLY A 148 -4.28 -21.25 26.17
C GLY A 148 -4.33 -20.09 27.17
N MET A 149 -3.72 -18.94 26.85
CA MET A 149 -3.96 -17.72 27.63
C MET A 149 -4.82 -16.77 26.82
N TYR A 150 -6.04 -16.64 27.33
CA TYR A 150 -7.08 -15.67 27.04
C TYR A 150 -6.57 -14.39 26.38
N HIS A 151 -7.36 -13.87 25.46
CA HIS A 151 -7.29 -12.50 24.99
C HIS A 151 -6.97 -11.55 26.15
N ALA A 152 -5.68 -11.24 26.33
CA ALA A 152 -5.30 -9.94 26.80
C ALA A 152 -5.55 -9.03 25.60
N VAL A 153 -6.83 -8.71 25.40
CA VAL A 153 -7.21 -7.32 25.19
C VAL A 153 -6.65 -6.59 26.42
N SER A 154 -5.33 -6.39 26.47
CA SER A 154 -4.79 -5.35 27.29
C SER A 154 -5.29 -4.12 26.57
N SER A 155 -6.45 -3.66 27.02
CA SER A 155 -6.98 -2.32 26.91
C SER A 155 -5.93 -1.39 27.50
N PHE A 156 -4.83 -1.26 26.78
CA PHE A 156 -3.92 -0.15 26.83
C PHE A 156 -4.04 0.51 25.47
N TRP A 157 -5.23 1.07 25.23
CA TRP A 157 -5.29 2.46 24.80
C TRP A 157 -4.60 3.30 25.88
N ARG A 158 -3.30 3.12 26.07
CA ARG A 158 -2.48 4.25 26.49
C ARG A 158 -2.74 5.22 25.38
N TYR A 159 -3.30 6.38 25.71
CA TYR A 159 -3.09 7.58 24.92
C TYR A 159 -1.65 7.50 24.41
N LEU A 160 -1.46 7.09 23.15
CA LEU A 160 -0.16 7.12 22.53
C LEU A 160 0.04 8.60 22.28
N LYS A 161 0.48 9.30 23.32
CA LYS A 161 1.11 10.63 23.25
C LYS A 161 2.39 10.61 22.40
N GLN A 162 2.59 9.57 21.60
CA GLN A 162 3.60 9.43 20.57
C GLN A 162 2.96 8.67 19.40
N PHE A 163 2.25 9.43 18.56
CA PHE A 163 2.21 9.19 17.13
C PHE A 163 3.66 9.03 16.63
N LYS A 164 4.21 7.81 16.59
CA LYS A 164 5.47 7.58 15.90
C LYS A 164 5.15 7.22 14.46
N ILE A 165 5.00 8.27 13.67
CA ILE A 165 5.22 8.23 12.22
C ILE A 165 6.70 7.89 12.04
N TYR A 166 6.99 6.67 11.60
CA TYR A 166 8.32 6.37 11.09
C TYR A 166 8.35 6.94 9.68
N CYS A 167 9.22 7.95 9.48
CA CYS A 167 9.39 8.67 8.23
C CYS A 167 10.75 8.27 7.65
N TRP A 168 10.77 7.71 6.45
CA TRP A 168 12.00 7.50 5.68
C TRP A 168 12.03 8.53 4.57
N THR A 169 13.03 9.41 4.56
CA THR A 169 13.35 10.20 3.36
C THR A 169 14.76 9.81 2.95
N ASN A 170 14.97 9.64 1.65
CA ASN A 170 16.21 9.26 0.97
C ASN A 170 16.49 7.76 0.91
N PHE A 171 15.97 7.11 -0.14
CA PHE A 171 16.59 5.91 -0.69
C PHE A 171 17.69 6.37 -1.66
N CYS A 172 18.93 6.42 -1.20
CA CYS A 172 20.10 6.47 -2.09
C CYS A 172 20.44 5.05 -2.58
#